data_AF-A0A9W9FI65-F1
#
_entry.id   AF-A0A9W9FI65-F1
#
_cell.length_a   1.000
_cell.length_b   1.000
_cell.length_c   1.000
_cell.angle_alpha   90.00
_cell.angle_beta   90.00
_cell.angle_gamma   90.00
#
_symmetry.space_group_name_H-M   'P 1'
#
loop_
_entity.id
_entity.type
_entity.pdbx_description
1 polymer ?
#
loop_
_entity_poly.entity_id
_entity_poly.type
_entity_poly.pdbx_seq_one_letter_code
_entity_poly.pdbx_strand_id
1 'polypeptide(L)'
;MAQLFIHPMKLSEFRKDECGLPDSRALDIYEALKAQGVDVDPTLNPGDHKIPPADSTDLTVYGILLQSSQLLEEGYRLGFTDIDRPTLWEFEGGMTPLCWRCDEFRQVSEIDFVLSLLSKGANLFQSLSQMGTKPQSKTTAVHLLNARLAELLSQDDDYHYKELSQFIEDNQSRFWQFLGNHLFSLSHRDSCSCACSAGGCTPLSVSIRLRMDWWDPDEQFFHLSCKMKHFLEFLIDWNQSRPQVSREIIRSLTFDGLGLRHSCCTEIKGGEPFWCTRDESELHDIMDEQKGLIEQLDQLVSEFEAQFDALQLPLMEFLRDIWYHGMMKFHSECDAFDEEHHIEAGRLGISLEVDDGPIPLIVQLLGPGLQELDTTDEEEEEEE
;
A
#
# COMPACT_ATOMS: atom_id res chain seq x y z
N MET A 1 -33.14 -14.84 -21.87
CA MET A 1 -33.94 -13.74 -22.43
C MET A 1 -33.20 -13.00 -23.55
N ALA A 2 -32.03 -12.40 -23.30
CA ALA A 2 -31.23 -11.68 -24.30
C ALA A 2 -31.05 -12.42 -25.64
N GLN A 3 -30.72 -13.72 -25.62
CA GLN A 3 -30.56 -14.55 -26.83
C GLN A 3 -31.82 -14.65 -27.71
N LEU A 4 -33.02 -14.44 -27.14
CA LEU A 4 -34.29 -14.54 -27.86
C LEU A 4 -34.69 -13.22 -28.52
N PHE A 5 -34.20 -12.08 -28.00
CA PHE A 5 -34.72 -10.75 -28.36
C PHE A 5 -33.65 -9.78 -28.88
N ILE A 6 -32.37 -10.05 -28.66
CA ILE A 6 -31.27 -9.23 -29.17
C ILE A 6 -30.65 -9.93 -30.38
N HIS A 7 -30.47 -9.19 -31.49
CA HIS A 7 -29.86 -9.71 -32.70
C HIS A 7 -28.49 -10.35 -32.39
N PRO A 8 -28.16 -11.55 -32.91
CA PRO A 8 -26.94 -12.27 -32.56
C PRO A 8 -25.65 -11.47 -32.73
N MET A 9 -25.55 -10.62 -33.76
CA MET A 9 -24.38 -9.74 -33.93
C MET A 9 -24.25 -8.71 -32.81
N LYS A 10 -25.35 -8.09 -32.39
CA LYS A 10 -25.34 -7.09 -31.30
C LYS A 10 -25.06 -7.75 -29.96
N LEU A 11 -25.59 -8.96 -29.75
CA LEU A 11 -25.27 -9.76 -28.57
C LEU A 11 -23.80 -10.23 -28.56
N SER A 12 -23.23 -10.52 -29.73
CA SER A 12 -21.80 -10.85 -29.87
C SER A 12 -20.92 -9.62 -29.64
N GLU A 13 -21.38 -8.43 -30.03
CA GLU A 13 -20.73 -7.17 -29.73
C GLU A 13 -20.75 -6.87 -28.22
N PHE A 14 -21.86 -7.14 -27.53
CA PHE A 14 -21.90 -7.02 -26.07
C PHE A 14 -20.96 -7.99 -25.36
N ARG A 15 -20.75 -9.19 -25.92
CA ARG A 15 -19.81 -10.19 -25.40
C ARG A 15 -18.38 -10.00 -25.88
N LYS A 16 -18.11 -8.94 -26.64
CA LYS A 16 -16.77 -8.71 -27.16
C LYS A 16 -15.85 -8.49 -25.96
N ASP A 17 -14.78 -9.29 -25.89
CA ASP A 17 -13.79 -9.28 -24.82
C ASP A 17 -14.26 -9.87 -23.46
N GLU A 18 -15.42 -10.56 -23.42
CA GLU A 18 -15.93 -11.28 -22.25
C GLU A 18 -15.91 -12.80 -22.50
N CYS A 19 -15.50 -13.57 -21.49
CA CYS A 19 -15.54 -15.03 -21.55
C CYS A 19 -16.81 -15.61 -20.91
N GLY A 20 -17.54 -14.82 -20.13
CA GLY A 20 -18.69 -15.24 -19.32
C GLY A 20 -20.04 -14.61 -19.71
N LEU A 21 -20.87 -14.40 -18.69
CA LEU A 21 -22.06 -13.58 -18.81
C LEU A 21 -21.66 -12.11 -19.03
N PRO A 22 -22.35 -11.37 -19.92
CA PRO A 22 -22.04 -9.98 -20.20
C PRO A 22 -22.50 -9.02 -19.09
N ASP A 23 -21.93 -9.19 -17.91
CA ASP A 23 -22.33 -8.58 -16.64
C ASP A 23 -22.01 -7.08 -16.57
N SER A 24 -20.84 -6.70 -17.02
CA SER A 24 -20.41 -5.32 -17.23
C SER A 24 -21.14 -4.58 -18.34
N ARG A 25 -21.85 -5.32 -19.20
CA ARG A 25 -22.75 -4.77 -20.23
C ARG A 25 -24.21 -5.04 -19.84
N ALA A 26 -24.48 -5.39 -18.58
CA ALA A 26 -25.84 -5.69 -18.13
C ALA A 26 -26.79 -4.51 -18.35
N LEU A 27 -26.33 -3.28 -18.14
CA LEU A 27 -27.13 -2.08 -18.40
C LEU A 27 -27.41 -1.93 -19.90
N ASP A 28 -26.40 -2.04 -20.77
CA ASP A 28 -26.59 -1.99 -22.23
C ASP A 28 -27.55 -3.09 -22.73
N ILE A 29 -27.50 -4.28 -22.13
CA ILE A 29 -28.39 -5.40 -22.44
C ILE A 29 -29.80 -5.13 -21.96
N TYR A 30 -29.96 -4.62 -20.75
CA TYR A 30 -31.25 -4.22 -20.19
C TYR A 30 -31.90 -3.14 -21.08
N GLU A 31 -31.17 -2.09 -21.43
CA GLU A 31 -31.62 -1.03 -22.33
C GLU A 31 -31.96 -1.57 -23.73
N ALA A 32 -31.14 -2.47 -24.27
CA ALA A 32 -31.40 -3.11 -25.55
C ALA A 32 -32.69 -3.96 -25.53
N LEU A 33 -32.95 -4.69 -24.45
CA LEU A 33 -34.19 -5.46 -24.28
C LEU A 33 -35.41 -4.53 -24.20
N LYS A 34 -35.32 -3.46 -23.40
CA LYS A 34 -36.38 -2.44 -23.28
C LYS A 34 -36.66 -1.75 -24.62
N ALA A 35 -35.63 -1.42 -25.38
CA ALA A 35 -35.76 -0.81 -26.71
C ALA A 35 -36.46 -1.73 -27.73
N GLN A 36 -36.41 -3.05 -27.53
CA GLN A 36 -37.16 -4.04 -28.33
C GLN A 36 -38.59 -4.27 -27.82
N GLY A 37 -39.05 -3.50 -26.82
CA GLY A 37 -40.37 -3.66 -26.22
C GLY A 37 -40.50 -4.91 -25.35
N VAL A 38 -39.40 -5.52 -24.92
CA VAL A 38 -39.43 -6.64 -23.98
C VAL A 38 -39.80 -6.10 -22.60
N ASP A 39 -40.81 -6.72 -21.98
CA ASP A 39 -41.17 -6.46 -20.59
C ASP A 39 -40.15 -7.11 -19.66
N VAL A 40 -39.10 -6.36 -19.33
CA VAL A 40 -38.07 -6.75 -18.36
C VAL A 40 -38.51 -6.25 -16.99
N ASP A 41 -38.49 -7.16 -16.00
CA ASP A 41 -38.78 -6.82 -14.61
C ASP A 41 -37.91 -5.62 -14.16
N PRO A 42 -38.51 -4.52 -13.68
CA PRO A 42 -37.76 -3.34 -13.24
C PRO A 42 -36.73 -3.64 -12.14
N THR A 43 -36.91 -4.71 -11.35
CA THR A 43 -35.94 -5.15 -10.34
C THR A 43 -34.63 -5.68 -10.93
N LEU A 44 -34.61 -5.97 -12.24
CA LEU A 44 -33.42 -6.37 -12.99
C LEU A 44 -32.73 -5.18 -13.67
N ASN A 45 -33.20 -3.94 -13.45
CA ASN A 45 -32.55 -2.75 -13.98
C ASN A 45 -31.28 -2.46 -13.19
N PRO A 46 -30.07 -2.61 -13.78
CA PRO A 46 -28.82 -2.35 -13.07
C PRO A 46 -28.67 -0.87 -12.67
N GLY A 47 -29.43 0.03 -13.30
CA GLY A 47 -29.45 1.46 -13.00
C GLY A 47 -30.64 1.94 -12.16
N ASP A 48 -31.52 1.07 -11.63
CA ASP A 48 -32.59 1.52 -10.73
C ASP A 48 -32.09 1.56 -9.27
N HIS A 49 -31.60 2.73 -8.88
CA HIS A 49 -30.99 3.04 -7.58
C HIS A 49 -31.94 3.00 -6.37
N LYS A 50 -33.15 2.45 -6.50
CA LYS A 50 -34.17 2.50 -5.44
C LYS A 50 -33.95 1.49 -4.31
N ILE A 51 -33.03 0.55 -4.46
CA ILE A 51 -32.59 -0.38 -3.42
C ILE A 51 -31.09 -0.60 -3.61
N PRO A 52 -30.26 0.25 -3.00
CA PRO A 52 -29.62 -0.12 -1.72
C PRO A 52 -29.59 1.08 -0.73
N PRO A 53 -28.96 0.99 0.47
CA PRO A 53 -28.88 2.12 1.40
C PRO A 53 -28.32 3.36 0.70
N ALA A 54 -28.62 4.56 1.20
CA ALA A 54 -28.22 5.85 0.63
C ALA A 54 -26.70 6.00 0.38
N ASP A 55 -25.89 5.03 0.81
CA ASP A 55 -24.43 5.01 0.76
C ASP A 55 -23.84 3.87 -0.11
N SER A 56 -24.67 3.02 -0.76
CA SER A 56 -24.19 1.85 -1.52
C SER A 56 -24.31 2.07 -3.03
N THR A 57 -23.37 2.79 -3.64
CA THR A 57 -23.38 3.11 -5.08
C THR A 57 -22.86 1.99 -5.99
N ASP A 58 -22.76 0.74 -5.51
CA ASP A 58 -22.29 -0.43 -6.25
C ASP A 58 -23.25 -0.94 -7.33
N LEU A 59 -23.00 -0.50 -8.57
CA LEU A 59 -23.82 -0.81 -9.76
C LEU A 59 -23.37 -2.08 -10.50
N THR A 60 -22.33 -2.77 -10.04
CA THR A 60 -21.90 -4.03 -10.64
C THR A 60 -22.42 -5.21 -9.85
N VAL A 61 -22.67 -6.33 -10.53
CA VAL A 61 -23.02 -7.60 -9.87
C VAL A 61 -21.94 -7.94 -8.83
N TYR A 62 -20.67 -7.63 -9.11
CA TYR A 62 -19.58 -7.88 -8.17
C TYR A 62 -19.69 -7.08 -6.87
N GLY A 63 -20.21 -5.86 -6.86
CA GLY A 63 -20.43 -5.13 -5.60
C GLY A 63 -21.33 -5.89 -4.62
N ILE A 64 -22.36 -6.58 -5.13
CA ILE A 64 -23.21 -7.48 -4.34
C ILE A 64 -22.46 -8.78 -4.00
N LEU A 65 -21.78 -9.39 -4.98
CA LEU A 65 -21.06 -10.65 -4.77
C LEU A 65 -19.91 -10.49 -3.77
N LEU A 66 -19.33 -9.30 -3.64
CA LEU A 66 -18.21 -8.99 -2.77
C LEU A 66 -18.61 -8.85 -1.29
N GLN A 67 -19.92 -8.84 -0.99
CA GLN A 67 -20.42 -8.81 0.39
C GLN A 67 -20.19 -10.11 1.17
N SER A 68 -20.05 -11.26 0.48
CA SER A 68 -19.71 -12.53 1.14
C SER A 68 -19.13 -13.55 0.17
N SER A 69 -18.25 -14.42 0.68
CA SER A 69 -17.66 -15.52 -0.10
C SER A 69 -18.74 -16.46 -0.67
N GLN A 70 -19.83 -16.70 0.08
CA GLN A 70 -20.94 -17.52 -0.38
C GLN A 70 -21.63 -16.92 -1.62
N LEU A 71 -21.87 -15.60 -1.63
CA LEU A 71 -22.46 -14.94 -2.79
C LEU A 71 -21.50 -15.00 -3.98
N LEU A 72 -20.21 -14.72 -3.77
CA LEU A 72 -19.19 -14.85 -4.82
C LEU A 72 -19.17 -16.26 -5.45
N GLU A 73 -19.19 -17.32 -4.63
CA GLU A 73 -19.25 -18.70 -5.13
C GLU A 73 -20.50 -18.96 -5.97
N GLU A 74 -21.66 -18.50 -5.48
CA GLU A 74 -22.92 -18.66 -6.21
C GLU A 74 -22.93 -17.87 -7.53
N GLY A 75 -22.45 -16.62 -7.52
CA GLY A 75 -22.31 -15.80 -8.72
C GLY A 75 -21.40 -16.47 -9.75
N TYR A 76 -20.25 -16.97 -9.32
CA TYR A 76 -19.34 -17.68 -10.22
C TYR A 76 -19.97 -18.95 -10.81
N ARG A 77 -20.71 -19.72 -10.00
CA ARG A 77 -21.47 -20.90 -10.45
C ARG A 77 -22.56 -20.54 -11.47
N LEU A 78 -23.15 -19.35 -11.33
CA LEU A 78 -24.16 -18.83 -12.26
C LEU A 78 -23.55 -18.25 -13.56
N GLY A 79 -22.21 -18.16 -13.66
CA GLY A 79 -21.49 -17.74 -14.86
C GLY A 79 -20.94 -16.31 -14.82
N PHE A 80 -20.94 -15.66 -13.65
CA PHE A 80 -20.23 -14.39 -13.43
C PHE A 80 -18.74 -14.67 -13.19
N THR A 81 -17.97 -14.76 -14.29
CA THR A 81 -16.57 -15.21 -14.27
C THR A 81 -15.56 -14.12 -14.60
N ASP A 82 -16.01 -12.93 -14.98
CA ASP A 82 -15.17 -11.80 -15.41
C ASP A 82 -14.60 -11.02 -14.20
N ILE A 83 -13.87 -11.73 -13.34
CA ILE A 83 -13.46 -11.29 -12.00
C ILE A 83 -12.37 -10.20 -11.97
N ASP A 84 -11.67 -10.01 -13.09
CA ASP A 84 -10.67 -8.96 -13.28
C ASP A 84 -11.25 -7.74 -13.99
N ARG A 85 -12.57 -7.73 -14.22
CA ARG A 85 -13.20 -6.61 -14.87
C ARG A 85 -13.35 -5.46 -13.88
N PRO A 86 -12.93 -4.25 -14.25
CA PRO A 86 -13.06 -3.10 -13.38
C PRO A 86 -14.53 -2.77 -13.09
N THR A 87 -14.83 -2.32 -11.88
CA THR A 87 -16.14 -1.75 -11.55
C THR A 87 -16.35 -0.43 -12.31
N LEU A 88 -17.57 -0.19 -12.78
CA LEU A 88 -17.92 1.01 -13.55
C LEU A 88 -18.25 2.23 -12.68
N TRP A 89 -17.70 2.30 -11.47
CA TRP A 89 -17.98 3.41 -10.57
C TRP A 89 -17.39 4.72 -11.08
N GLU A 90 -18.23 5.76 -11.13
CA GLU A 90 -17.82 7.12 -11.52
C GLU A 90 -16.81 7.73 -10.52
N PHE A 91 -16.82 7.29 -9.26
CA PHE A 91 -15.95 7.81 -8.19
C PHE A 91 -14.80 6.89 -7.77
N GLU A 92 -14.94 5.56 -7.94
CA GLU A 92 -13.93 4.55 -7.55
C GLU A 92 -13.21 3.92 -8.73
N GLY A 93 -13.38 4.51 -9.91
CA GLY A 93 -12.36 4.51 -10.96
C GLY A 93 -11.74 3.15 -11.26
N GLY A 94 -12.55 2.17 -11.66
CA GLY A 94 -12.09 0.93 -12.27
C GLY A 94 -11.15 0.11 -11.40
N MET A 95 -11.49 -0.13 -10.14
CA MET A 95 -10.90 -1.24 -9.39
C MET A 95 -11.47 -2.57 -9.87
N THR A 96 -10.63 -3.60 -9.92
CA THR A 96 -11.15 -4.97 -9.99
C THR A 96 -11.79 -5.37 -8.66
N PRO A 97 -12.69 -6.35 -8.65
CA PRO A 97 -13.16 -7.01 -7.42
C PRO A 97 -12.04 -7.34 -6.43
N LEU A 98 -10.87 -7.76 -6.92
CA LEU A 98 -9.70 -8.03 -6.08
C LEU A 98 -9.10 -6.76 -5.48
N CYS A 99 -8.86 -5.72 -6.28
CA CYS A 99 -8.35 -4.44 -5.78
C CYS A 99 -9.27 -3.85 -4.70
N TRP A 100 -10.58 -3.83 -4.96
CA TRP A 100 -11.58 -3.35 -4.01
C TRP A 100 -11.53 -4.14 -2.70
N ARG A 101 -11.48 -5.48 -2.79
CA ARG A 101 -11.43 -6.30 -1.58
C ARG A 101 -10.12 -6.14 -0.80
N CYS A 102 -9.01 -5.92 -1.50
CA CYS A 102 -7.73 -5.62 -0.88
C CYS A 102 -7.74 -4.26 -0.17
N ASP A 103 -8.53 -3.29 -0.64
CA ASP A 103 -8.63 -1.95 -0.04
C ASP A 103 -9.59 -1.89 1.16
N GLU A 104 -10.74 -2.56 1.06
CA GLU A 104 -11.77 -2.64 2.13
C GLU A 104 -11.49 -3.71 3.19
N PHE A 105 -10.28 -4.26 3.18
CA PHE A 105 -9.84 -5.29 4.10
C PHE A 105 -9.72 -4.75 5.54
N ARG A 106 -10.42 -5.38 6.50
CA ARG A 106 -10.46 -4.91 7.92
C ARG A 106 -9.97 -5.94 8.95
N GLN A 107 -9.83 -7.21 8.58
CA GLN A 107 -9.39 -8.27 9.51
C GLN A 107 -8.61 -9.34 8.77
N VAL A 108 -7.63 -9.98 9.43
CA VAL A 108 -6.80 -11.04 8.83
C VAL A 108 -7.62 -12.20 8.26
N SER A 109 -8.71 -12.57 8.94
CA SER A 109 -9.64 -13.63 8.50
C SER A 109 -10.26 -13.36 7.12
N GLU A 110 -10.30 -12.10 6.67
CA GLU A 110 -10.87 -11.74 5.37
C GLU A 110 -9.95 -12.09 4.18
N ILE A 111 -8.71 -12.54 4.41
CA ILE A 111 -7.81 -12.98 3.33
C ILE A 111 -8.39 -14.22 2.63
N ASP A 112 -9.22 -15.02 3.30
CA ASP A 112 -9.96 -16.11 2.65
C ASP A 112 -10.79 -15.61 1.46
N PHE A 113 -11.30 -14.39 1.54
CA PHE A 113 -12.02 -13.76 0.43
C PHE A 113 -11.07 -13.47 -0.74
N VAL A 114 -9.95 -12.83 -0.45
CA VAL A 114 -8.88 -12.55 -1.43
C VAL A 114 -8.48 -13.85 -2.13
N LEU A 115 -8.31 -14.93 -1.38
CA LEU A 115 -7.94 -16.23 -1.93
C LEU A 115 -9.05 -16.90 -2.74
N SER A 116 -10.32 -16.72 -2.36
CA SER A 116 -11.44 -17.16 -3.20
C SER A 116 -11.41 -16.45 -4.56
N LEU A 117 -11.13 -15.14 -4.59
CA LEU A 117 -10.98 -14.39 -5.84
C LEU A 117 -9.77 -14.91 -6.67
N LEU A 118 -8.61 -15.10 -6.04
CA LEU A 118 -7.42 -15.67 -6.70
C LEU A 118 -7.71 -17.08 -7.24
N SER A 119 -8.49 -17.88 -6.51
CA SER A 119 -8.86 -19.24 -6.94
C SER A 119 -9.74 -19.27 -8.18
N LYS A 120 -10.44 -18.17 -8.44
CA LYS A 120 -11.30 -17.92 -9.60
C LYS A 120 -10.57 -17.25 -10.76
N GLY A 121 -9.27 -16.99 -10.61
CA GLY A 121 -8.41 -16.46 -11.65
C GLY A 121 -8.13 -14.97 -11.56
N ALA A 122 -8.52 -14.30 -10.47
CA ALA A 122 -8.22 -12.88 -10.30
C ALA A 122 -6.71 -12.60 -10.35
N ASN A 123 -6.33 -11.55 -11.06
CA ASN A 123 -4.95 -11.18 -11.31
C ASN A 123 -4.41 -10.24 -10.23
N LEU A 124 -3.60 -10.82 -9.35
CA LEU A 124 -2.92 -10.12 -8.26
C LEU A 124 -1.99 -8.98 -8.73
N PHE A 125 -1.52 -9.04 -9.98
CA PHE A 125 -0.56 -8.09 -10.55
C PHE A 125 -1.18 -7.11 -11.54
N GLN A 126 -2.51 -7.10 -11.67
CA GLN A 126 -3.20 -6.13 -12.51
C GLN A 126 -3.05 -4.73 -11.91
N SER A 127 -2.61 -3.80 -12.75
CA SER A 127 -2.48 -2.39 -12.36
C SER A 127 -3.80 -1.66 -12.55
N LEU A 128 -4.09 -0.71 -11.65
CA LEU A 128 -5.24 0.18 -11.74
C LEU A 128 -5.25 1.01 -13.05
N SER A 129 -4.08 1.39 -13.56
CA SER A 129 -3.91 2.19 -14.78
C SER A 129 -4.45 1.54 -16.06
N GLN A 130 -4.50 0.20 -16.12
CA GLN A 130 -5.01 -0.52 -17.27
C GLN A 130 -6.54 -0.43 -17.40
N MET A 131 -7.20 0.16 -16.40
CA MET A 131 -8.66 0.14 -16.26
C MET A 131 -9.33 1.43 -16.77
N GLY A 132 -8.57 2.27 -17.50
CA GLY A 132 -9.08 3.42 -18.24
C GLY A 132 -9.45 4.62 -17.37
N THR A 133 -9.12 4.55 -16.08
CA THR A 133 -9.52 5.55 -15.10
C THR A 133 -8.44 6.62 -15.03
N LYS A 134 -8.89 7.87 -15.11
CA LYS A 134 -8.02 9.01 -14.89
C LYS A 134 -8.18 9.44 -13.43
N PRO A 135 -7.07 9.61 -12.71
CA PRO A 135 -5.69 9.41 -13.17
C PRO A 135 -5.19 7.95 -13.09
N GLN A 136 -4.14 7.66 -13.86
CA GLN A 136 -3.61 6.30 -14.07
C GLN A 136 -2.72 5.83 -12.92
N SER A 137 -3.33 5.30 -11.86
CA SER A 137 -2.56 4.69 -10.77
C SER A 137 -1.76 3.47 -11.26
N LYS A 138 -0.47 3.42 -10.96
CA LYS A 138 0.39 2.27 -11.29
C LYS A 138 0.33 1.16 -10.24
N THR A 139 -0.42 1.39 -9.16
CA THR A 139 -0.63 0.44 -8.05
C THR A 139 -1.31 -0.83 -8.53
N THR A 140 -0.92 -1.97 -7.94
CA THR A 140 -1.47 -3.29 -8.24
C THR A 140 -2.15 -3.88 -7.00
N ALA A 141 -2.99 -4.90 -7.17
CA ALA A 141 -3.71 -5.53 -6.06
C ALA A 141 -2.76 -6.07 -4.96
N VAL A 142 -1.58 -6.61 -5.33
CA VAL A 142 -0.60 -7.04 -4.33
C VAL A 142 -0.13 -5.89 -3.44
N HIS A 143 0.07 -4.69 -3.99
CA HIS A 143 0.51 -3.54 -3.20
C HIS A 143 -0.60 -3.06 -2.25
N LEU A 144 -1.85 -3.00 -2.73
CA LEU A 144 -3.02 -2.68 -1.88
C LEU A 144 -3.19 -3.69 -0.74
N LEU A 145 -3.03 -4.98 -1.03
CA LEU A 145 -3.13 -6.00 0.00
C LEU A 145 -2.05 -5.86 1.07
N ASN A 146 -0.79 -5.66 0.65
CA ASN A 146 0.34 -5.52 1.56
C ASN A 146 0.30 -4.25 2.38
N ALA A 147 -0.27 -3.21 1.81
CA ALA A 147 -0.64 -2.00 2.51
C ALA A 147 -1.64 -2.26 3.62
N ARG A 148 -2.82 -2.80 3.31
CA ARG A 148 -3.84 -3.04 4.35
C ARG A 148 -3.40 -4.08 5.38
N LEU A 149 -2.59 -5.06 5.01
CA LEU A 149 -1.97 -5.97 5.99
C LEU A 149 -1.02 -5.22 6.92
N ALA A 150 -0.18 -4.31 6.40
CA ALA A 150 0.67 -3.48 7.24
C ALA A 150 -0.15 -2.61 8.21
N GLU A 151 -1.33 -2.13 7.80
CA GLU A 151 -2.28 -1.38 8.65
C GLU A 151 -2.76 -2.21 9.82
N LEU A 152 -3.20 -3.44 9.55
CA LEU A 152 -3.78 -4.29 10.59
C LEU A 152 -2.71 -4.78 11.56
N LEU A 153 -1.53 -5.12 11.05
CA LEU A 153 -0.36 -5.40 11.90
C LEU A 153 0.09 -4.16 12.69
N SER A 154 -0.40 -2.98 12.34
CA SER A 154 -0.09 -1.71 12.99
C SER A 154 -0.96 -1.44 14.21
N GLN A 155 -2.17 -2.00 14.25
CA GLN A 155 -3.21 -1.67 15.23
C GLN A 155 -3.11 -2.49 16.54
N ASP A 156 -2.55 -3.71 16.50
CA ASP A 156 -2.39 -4.57 17.68
C ASP A 156 -1.10 -5.40 17.60
N ASP A 157 -0.21 -5.21 18.58
CA ASP A 157 1.19 -5.64 18.51
C ASP A 157 1.40 -7.15 18.61
N ASP A 158 0.41 -7.90 19.10
CA ASP A 158 0.61 -9.32 19.38
C ASP A 158 -0.52 -10.19 18.82
N TYR A 159 -1.75 -9.66 18.78
CA TYR A 159 -2.90 -10.42 18.34
C TYR A 159 -2.84 -10.71 16.83
N HIS A 160 -2.68 -9.67 16.00
CA HIS A 160 -2.74 -9.84 14.54
C HIS A 160 -1.53 -10.57 13.95
N TYR A 161 -0.34 -10.45 14.55
CA TYR A 161 0.83 -11.23 14.14
C TYR A 161 0.62 -12.73 14.39
N LYS A 162 0.11 -13.09 15.58
CA LYS A 162 -0.22 -14.48 15.92
C LYS A 162 -1.36 -14.99 15.06
N GLU A 163 -2.38 -14.17 14.84
CA GLU A 163 -3.51 -14.50 13.96
C GLU A 163 -3.03 -14.79 12.53
N LEU A 164 -2.23 -13.91 11.93
CA LEU A 164 -1.69 -14.10 10.58
C LEU A 164 -0.80 -15.35 10.51
N SER A 165 0.10 -15.53 11.46
CA SER A 165 1.01 -16.70 11.50
C SER A 165 0.23 -18.00 11.64
N GLN A 166 -0.70 -18.07 12.60
CA GLN A 166 -1.57 -19.23 12.82
C GLN A 166 -2.42 -19.52 11.58
N PHE A 167 -2.98 -18.47 10.98
CA PHE A 167 -3.81 -18.59 9.80
C PHE A 167 -3.05 -19.18 8.61
N ILE A 168 -1.77 -18.85 8.45
CA ILE A 168 -0.92 -19.44 7.41
C ILE A 168 -0.61 -20.90 7.70
N GLU A 169 -0.28 -21.23 8.94
CA GLU A 169 0.01 -22.61 9.34
C GLU A 169 -1.20 -23.53 9.12
N ASP A 170 -2.39 -23.03 9.45
CA ASP A 170 -3.65 -23.76 9.30
C ASP A 170 -4.06 -23.95 7.84
N ASN A 171 -3.63 -23.04 6.96
CA ASN A 171 -4.06 -23.02 5.58
C ASN A 171 -2.97 -23.41 4.57
N GLN A 172 -2.84 -24.71 4.31
CA GLN A 172 -1.86 -25.26 3.36
C GLN A 172 -2.28 -25.25 1.88
N SER A 173 -3.19 -24.35 1.48
CA SER A 173 -3.66 -24.33 0.08
C SER A 173 -2.56 -23.87 -0.88
N ARG A 174 -2.61 -24.30 -2.14
CA ARG A 174 -1.66 -23.81 -3.18
C ARG A 174 -1.75 -22.28 -3.37
N PHE A 175 -2.92 -21.71 -3.15
CA PHE A 175 -3.15 -20.27 -3.30
C PHE A 175 -2.56 -19.49 -2.14
N TRP A 176 -2.52 -20.10 -0.95
CA TRP A 176 -1.78 -19.57 0.19
C TRP A 176 -0.28 -19.55 -0.05
N GLN A 177 0.29 -20.65 -0.53
CA GLN A 177 1.71 -20.68 -0.89
C GLN A 177 2.04 -19.64 -1.97
N PHE A 178 1.16 -19.50 -2.97
CA PHE A 178 1.27 -18.45 -3.98
C PHE A 178 1.24 -17.06 -3.35
N LEU A 179 0.22 -16.74 -2.56
CA LEU A 179 0.05 -15.44 -1.94
C LEU A 179 1.20 -15.10 -0.98
N GLY A 180 1.57 -16.04 -0.11
CA GLY A 180 2.65 -15.87 0.86
C GLY A 180 4.02 -15.58 0.22
N ASN A 181 4.28 -16.11 -0.98
CA ASN A 181 5.50 -15.76 -1.74
C ASN A 181 5.51 -14.30 -2.24
N HIS A 182 4.36 -13.64 -2.28
CA HIS A 182 4.18 -12.27 -2.75
C HIS A 182 3.98 -11.27 -1.61
N LEU A 183 3.44 -11.69 -0.47
CA LEU A 183 3.33 -10.87 0.74
C LEU A 183 4.71 -10.48 1.27
N PHE A 184 4.85 -9.19 1.61
CA PHE A 184 6.04 -8.56 2.17
C PHE A 184 7.33 -8.90 1.41
N SER A 185 7.21 -9.10 0.09
CA SER A 185 8.28 -9.66 -0.73
C SER A 185 8.87 -8.63 -1.70
N LEU A 186 10.00 -9.01 -2.32
CA LEU A 186 10.64 -8.29 -3.42
C LEU A 186 10.24 -8.83 -4.81
N SER A 187 9.28 -9.75 -4.86
CA SER A 187 8.99 -10.56 -6.05
C SER A 187 8.30 -9.79 -7.17
N HIS A 188 7.68 -8.66 -6.84
CA HIS A 188 6.95 -7.83 -7.77
C HIS A 188 7.31 -6.36 -7.52
N ARG A 189 7.38 -5.59 -8.60
CA ARG A 189 7.60 -4.15 -8.57
C ARG A 189 6.49 -3.49 -9.37
N ASP A 190 5.95 -2.40 -8.85
CA ASP A 190 5.12 -1.52 -9.67
C ASP A 190 5.98 -0.82 -10.75
N SER A 191 5.32 -0.07 -11.63
CA SER A 191 6.00 0.68 -12.70
C SER A 191 6.26 2.14 -12.32
N CYS A 192 6.33 2.46 -11.03
CA CYS A 192 6.60 3.82 -10.57
C CYS A 192 8.09 4.20 -10.74
N SER A 193 8.36 5.51 -10.69
CA SER A 193 9.71 6.08 -10.72
C SER A 193 10.24 6.48 -9.34
N CYS A 194 9.58 6.07 -8.26
CA CYS A 194 9.96 6.50 -6.92
C CYS A 194 11.31 5.90 -6.50
N ALA A 195 12.17 6.72 -5.89
CA ALA A 195 13.47 6.28 -5.40
C ALA A 195 13.39 5.42 -4.12
N CYS A 196 12.18 5.19 -3.57
CA CYS A 196 11.89 4.32 -2.43
C CYS A 196 12.56 2.95 -2.56
N SER A 197 12.61 2.47 -3.80
CA SER A 197 13.11 1.15 -4.16
C SER A 197 13.72 1.18 -5.55
N ALA A 198 14.73 0.34 -5.79
CA ALA A 198 15.41 0.31 -7.08
C ALA A 198 14.50 -0.31 -8.17
N GLY A 199 14.03 0.52 -9.11
CA GLY A 199 13.25 0.06 -10.26
C GLY A 199 11.76 -0.14 -9.99
N GLY A 200 11.19 0.64 -9.07
CA GLY A 200 9.78 0.59 -8.69
C GLY A 200 9.60 0.00 -7.30
N CYS A 201 8.57 0.46 -6.61
CA CYS A 201 8.28 0.06 -5.24
C CYS A 201 7.77 -1.39 -5.22
N THR A 202 8.07 -2.07 -4.12
CA THR A 202 7.75 -3.49 -3.88
C THR A 202 6.63 -3.60 -2.86
N PRO A 203 5.99 -4.78 -2.74
CA PRO A 203 5.12 -5.09 -1.61
C PRO A 203 5.76 -4.77 -0.26
N LEU A 204 7.05 -5.11 -0.08
CA LEU A 204 7.80 -4.82 1.14
C LEU A 204 7.94 -3.31 1.39
N SER A 205 8.43 -2.55 0.41
CA SER A 205 8.68 -1.11 0.59
C SER A 205 7.38 -0.32 0.81
N VAL A 206 6.27 -0.75 0.19
CA VAL A 206 4.93 -0.17 0.43
C VAL A 206 4.45 -0.45 1.86
N SER A 207 4.65 -1.66 2.37
CA SER A 207 4.29 -2.00 3.76
C SER A 207 5.08 -1.19 4.78
N ILE A 208 6.40 -0.99 4.57
CA ILE A 208 7.23 -0.15 5.43
C ILE A 208 6.72 1.28 5.43
N ARG A 209 6.53 1.88 4.24
CA ARG A 209 6.03 3.25 4.11
C ARG A 209 4.69 3.44 4.83
N LEU A 210 3.72 2.57 4.62
CA LEU A 210 2.37 2.81 5.15
C LEU A 210 2.28 2.61 6.65
N ARG A 211 3.13 1.74 7.21
CA ARG A 211 3.33 1.71 8.66
C ARG A 211 3.71 3.08 9.21
N MET A 212 4.42 3.92 8.44
CA MET A 212 4.79 5.29 8.81
C MET A 212 3.64 6.28 8.72
N ASP A 213 2.77 6.10 7.72
CA ASP A 213 1.70 7.03 7.42
C ASP A 213 0.51 6.90 8.40
N TRP A 214 0.35 5.76 9.07
CA TRP A 214 -0.80 5.45 9.94
C TRP A 214 -0.52 5.57 11.42
N TRP A 215 0.36 6.47 11.80
CA TRP A 215 0.62 6.75 13.20
C TRP A 215 -0.53 7.53 13.82
N ASP A 216 -0.92 7.09 15.02
CA ASP A 216 -1.82 7.84 15.87
C ASP A 216 -1.01 8.98 16.52
N PRO A 217 -1.33 10.26 16.25
CA PRO A 217 -0.64 11.39 16.86
C PRO A 217 -0.73 11.39 18.40
N ASP A 218 -1.71 10.71 18.97
CA ASP A 218 -1.92 10.59 20.42
C ASP A 218 -1.13 9.41 21.02
N GLU A 219 -0.52 8.55 20.20
CA GLU A 219 0.28 7.41 20.67
C GLU A 219 1.62 7.87 21.26
N GLN A 220 1.96 7.33 22.43
CA GLN A 220 3.23 7.65 23.07
C GLN A 220 4.40 7.16 22.21
N PHE A 221 5.40 8.02 22.02
CA PHE A 221 6.59 7.74 21.21
C PHE A 221 7.25 6.39 21.54
N PHE A 222 7.31 6.03 22.83
CA PHE A 222 7.89 4.74 23.26
C PHE A 222 7.13 3.54 22.66
N HIS A 223 5.80 3.56 22.72
CA HIS A 223 4.98 2.52 22.12
C HIS A 223 5.23 2.47 20.61
N LEU A 224 5.22 3.63 19.94
CA LEU A 224 5.49 3.71 18.51
C LEU A 224 6.86 3.12 18.11
N SER A 225 7.91 3.35 18.90
CA SER A 225 9.24 2.77 18.68
C SER A 225 9.22 1.24 18.79
N CYS A 226 8.59 0.70 19.84
CA CYS A 226 8.44 -0.75 20.02
C CYS A 226 7.65 -1.38 18.87
N LYS A 227 6.52 -0.76 18.51
CA LYS A 227 5.63 -1.12 17.40
C LYS A 227 6.36 -1.19 16.06
N MET A 228 7.24 -0.24 15.80
CA MET A 228 8.04 -0.21 14.59
C MET A 228 9.11 -1.32 14.59
N LYS A 229 9.81 -1.51 15.71
CA LYS A 229 10.83 -2.56 15.86
C LYS A 229 10.24 -3.96 15.67
N HIS A 230 9.12 -4.26 16.33
CA HIS A 230 8.43 -5.53 16.17
C HIS A 230 7.94 -5.76 14.73
N PHE A 231 7.45 -4.71 14.06
CA PHE A 231 7.05 -4.81 12.66
C PHE A 231 8.24 -5.14 11.75
N LEU A 232 9.39 -4.49 11.93
CA LEU A 232 10.60 -4.80 11.17
C LEU A 232 11.11 -6.22 11.45
N GLU A 233 11.12 -6.66 12.71
CA GLU A 233 11.46 -8.03 13.10
C GLU A 233 10.55 -9.05 12.42
N PHE A 234 9.23 -8.81 12.42
CA PHE A 234 8.28 -9.63 11.68
C PHE A 234 8.61 -9.71 10.18
N LEU A 235 8.91 -8.58 9.53
CA LEU A 235 9.25 -8.58 8.10
C LEU A 235 10.55 -9.35 7.81
N ILE A 236 11.54 -9.24 8.70
CA ILE A 236 12.82 -9.97 8.62
C ILE A 236 12.57 -11.48 8.74
N ASP A 237 11.81 -11.89 9.75
CA ASP A 237 11.50 -13.29 10.03
C ASP A 237 10.65 -13.90 8.93
N TRP A 238 9.61 -13.19 8.48
CA TRP A 238 8.76 -13.57 7.35
C TRP A 238 9.58 -13.89 6.11
N ASN A 239 10.58 -13.07 5.84
CA ASN A 239 11.47 -13.22 4.69
C ASN A 239 12.69 -14.09 4.97
N GLN A 240 12.72 -14.83 6.09
CA GLN A 240 13.79 -15.76 6.45
C GLN A 240 15.17 -15.09 6.52
N SER A 241 15.22 -13.83 6.95
CA SER A 241 16.47 -13.05 7.05
C SER A 241 17.28 -12.99 5.75
N ARG A 242 16.61 -12.97 4.59
CA ARG A 242 17.29 -12.85 3.28
C ARG A 242 18.02 -11.50 3.18
N PRO A 243 19.31 -11.47 2.80
CA PRO A 243 20.08 -10.23 2.74
C PRO A 243 19.48 -9.15 1.83
N GLN A 244 18.83 -9.54 0.73
CA GLN A 244 18.18 -8.59 -0.19
C GLN A 244 17.03 -7.84 0.49
N VAL A 245 16.32 -8.48 1.41
CA VAL A 245 15.23 -7.86 2.17
C VAL A 245 15.80 -6.87 3.18
N SER A 246 16.90 -7.22 3.84
CA SER A 246 17.61 -6.30 4.72
C SER A 246 18.07 -5.03 4.00
N ARG A 247 18.62 -5.18 2.79
CA ARG A 247 19.03 -4.04 1.94
C ARG A 247 17.85 -3.17 1.51
N GLU A 248 16.73 -3.79 1.15
CA GLU A 248 15.51 -3.07 0.81
C GLU A 248 14.93 -2.30 2.02
N ILE A 249 14.99 -2.89 3.22
CA ILE A 249 14.62 -2.22 4.48
C ILE A 249 15.55 -1.03 4.72
N ILE A 250 16.88 -1.21 4.63
CA ILE A 250 17.85 -0.11 4.78
C ILE A 250 17.54 1.03 3.80
N ARG A 251 17.28 0.71 2.52
CA ARG A 251 16.93 1.72 1.51
C ARG A 251 15.63 2.44 1.84
N SER A 252 14.58 1.71 2.19
CA SER A 252 13.26 2.28 2.50
C SER A 252 13.34 3.22 3.71
N LEU A 253 14.01 2.78 4.78
CA LEU A 253 14.20 3.59 5.99
C LEU A 253 15.08 4.82 5.73
N THR A 254 16.14 4.68 4.94
CA THR A 254 17.01 5.82 4.57
C THR A 254 16.24 6.82 3.71
N PHE A 255 15.39 6.36 2.78
CA PHE A 255 14.53 7.23 1.98
C PHE A 255 13.63 8.09 2.86
N ASP A 256 12.89 7.47 3.79
CA ASP A 256 12.02 8.20 4.72
C ASP A 256 12.85 9.06 5.69
N GLY A 257 14.03 8.57 6.09
CA GLY A 257 14.97 9.27 6.96
C GLY A 257 15.61 10.51 6.33
N LEU A 258 15.56 10.64 5.00
CA LEU A 258 15.95 11.85 4.27
C LEU A 258 14.77 12.79 3.99
N GLY A 259 13.55 12.43 4.40
CA GLY A 259 12.35 13.22 4.12
C GLY A 259 11.99 13.27 2.62
N LEU A 260 12.42 12.28 1.83
CA LEU A 260 12.06 12.20 0.42
C LEU A 260 10.55 11.96 0.25
N ARG A 261 9.96 12.51 -0.82
CA ARG A 261 8.52 12.39 -1.07
C ARG A 261 8.30 11.18 -1.97
N HIS A 262 7.43 10.29 -1.54
CA HIS A 262 6.99 9.18 -2.38
C HIS A 262 6.26 9.74 -3.61
N SER A 263 6.72 9.37 -4.80
CA SER A 263 6.09 9.68 -6.10
C SER A 263 5.26 8.50 -6.62
N CYS A 264 5.15 7.43 -5.84
CA CYS A 264 4.41 6.20 -6.15
C CYS A 264 3.19 6.02 -5.25
N CYS A 265 2.28 5.13 -5.63
CA CYS A 265 1.31 4.52 -4.72
C CYS A 265 0.60 5.54 -3.80
N THR A 266 0.24 6.72 -4.32
CA THR A 266 -0.35 7.80 -3.51
C THR A 266 -1.79 7.49 -3.15
N GLU A 267 -2.41 6.56 -3.87
CA GLU A 267 -3.80 6.12 -3.73
C GLU A 267 -4.04 5.22 -2.52
N ILE A 268 -2.96 4.74 -1.88
CA ILE A 268 -3.03 3.77 -0.80
C ILE A 268 -3.21 4.43 0.59
N LYS A 269 -3.14 5.77 0.68
CA LYS A 269 -3.43 6.48 1.93
C LYS A 269 -4.94 6.47 2.17
N GLY A 270 -5.37 5.73 3.21
CA GLY A 270 -6.77 5.50 3.52
C GLY A 270 -7.62 6.78 3.71
N GLY A 271 -8.89 6.68 3.34
CA GLY A 271 -9.92 7.69 3.59
C GLY A 271 -10.65 8.12 2.33
N GLU A 272 -9.93 8.38 1.24
CA GLU A 272 -10.51 8.66 -0.07
C GLU A 272 -9.57 8.15 -1.17
N PRO A 273 -9.78 6.93 -1.71
CA PRO A 273 -8.74 6.22 -2.46
C PRO A 273 -8.37 6.81 -3.84
N PHE A 274 -8.93 7.95 -4.26
CA PHE A 274 -8.92 8.33 -5.68
C PHE A 274 -8.68 9.80 -6.03
N TRP A 275 -8.49 10.70 -5.06
CA TRP A 275 -8.35 12.14 -5.38
C TRP A 275 -6.90 12.63 -5.49
N CYS A 276 -5.93 11.85 -5.03
CA CYS A 276 -4.53 12.28 -4.90
C CYS A 276 -3.58 11.57 -5.87
N THR A 277 -4.07 11.17 -7.04
CA THR A 277 -3.19 10.69 -8.09
C THR A 277 -2.51 11.90 -8.74
N ARG A 278 -1.18 11.88 -8.72
CA ARG A 278 -0.35 12.91 -9.34
C ARG A 278 -0.28 12.71 -10.83
N ASP A 279 -0.36 13.79 -11.60
CA ASP A 279 -0.07 13.70 -13.02
C ASP A 279 1.45 13.59 -13.27
N GLU A 280 1.82 13.17 -14.49
CA GLU A 280 3.23 12.97 -14.84
C GLU A 280 4.07 14.27 -14.76
N SER A 281 3.45 15.45 -14.83
CA SER A 281 4.16 16.72 -14.64
C SER A 281 4.50 16.93 -13.17
N GLU A 282 3.53 16.73 -12.27
CA GLU A 282 3.77 16.83 -10.82
C GLU A 282 4.82 15.78 -10.37
N LEU A 283 4.76 14.56 -10.91
CA LEU A 283 5.78 13.55 -10.66
C LEU A 283 7.17 14.00 -11.12
N HIS A 284 7.26 14.65 -12.28
CA HIS A 284 8.52 15.20 -12.78
C HIS A 284 9.06 16.30 -11.88
N ASP A 285 8.21 17.23 -11.45
CA ASP A 285 8.57 18.34 -10.57
C ASP A 285 9.08 17.83 -9.22
N ILE A 286 8.40 16.83 -8.62
CA ILE A 286 8.88 16.17 -7.38
C ILE A 286 10.28 15.58 -7.57
N MET A 287 10.50 14.89 -8.69
CA MET A 287 11.81 14.25 -8.96
C MET A 287 12.92 15.26 -9.22
N ASP A 288 12.64 16.37 -9.89
CA ASP A 288 13.62 17.42 -10.15
C ASP A 288 13.97 18.16 -8.85
N GLU A 289 12.96 18.53 -8.05
CA GLU A 289 13.14 19.18 -6.74
C GLU A 289 13.98 18.32 -5.78
N GLN A 290 13.82 16.99 -5.84
CA GLN A 290 14.46 16.07 -4.89
C GLN A 290 15.73 15.42 -5.43
N LYS A 291 16.20 15.80 -6.62
CA LYS A 291 17.34 15.16 -7.28
C LYS A 291 18.59 15.10 -6.38
N GLY A 292 18.92 16.21 -5.70
CA GLY A 292 20.09 16.25 -4.80
C GLY A 292 19.97 15.29 -3.62
N LEU A 293 18.77 15.18 -3.01
CA LEU A 293 18.52 14.23 -1.93
C LEU A 293 18.49 12.77 -2.42
N ILE A 294 18.06 12.52 -3.67
CA ILE A 294 18.12 11.20 -4.28
C ILE A 294 19.58 10.76 -4.50
N GLU A 295 20.46 11.68 -4.93
CA GLU A 295 21.90 11.40 -5.05
C GLU A 295 22.51 11.06 -3.67
N GLN A 296 22.10 11.76 -2.61
CA GLN A 296 22.51 11.47 -1.24
C GLN A 296 21.96 10.14 -0.72
N LEU A 297 20.71 9.80 -1.05
CA LEU A 297 20.12 8.48 -0.76
C LEU A 297 20.98 7.36 -1.34
N ASP A 298 21.31 7.44 -2.63
CA ASP A 298 22.08 6.37 -3.28
C ASP A 298 23.50 6.25 -2.70
N GLN A 299 24.12 7.36 -2.29
CA GLN A 299 25.41 7.36 -1.60
C GLN A 299 25.31 6.70 -0.21
N LEU A 300 24.39 7.16 0.64
CA LEU A 300 24.20 6.63 2.00
C LEU A 300 23.83 5.15 1.99
N VAL A 301 22.89 4.75 1.12
CA VAL A 301 22.50 3.34 0.99
C VAL A 301 23.69 2.49 0.56
N SER A 302 24.50 2.96 -0.40
CA SER A 302 25.72 2.23 -0.81
C SER A 302 26.71 2.07 0.35
N GLU A 303 26.89 3.10 1.18
CA GLU A 303 27.76 3.05 2.36
C GLU A 303 27.21 2.11 3.44
N PHE A 304 25.90 2.16 3.72
CA PHE A 304 25.26 1.29 4.69
C PHE A 304 25.27 -0.16 4.24
N GLU A 305 24.97 -0.45 2.97
CA GLU A 305 25.04 -1.81 2.44
C GLU A 305 26.46 -2.38 2.52
N ALA A 306 27.49 -1.58 2.21
CA ALA A 306 28.88 -2.01 2.33
C ALA A 306 29.26 -2.31 3.79
N GLN A 307 28.80 -1.49 4.74
CA GLN A 307 29.03 -1.72 6.17
C GLN A 307 28.25 -2.94 6.69
N PHE A 308 27.00 -3.11 6.25
CA PHE A 308 26.17 -4.26 6.61
C PHE A 308 26.82 -5.57 6.15
N ASP A 309 27.28 -5.61 4.90
CA ASP A 309 28.00 -6.76 4.34
C ASP A 309 29.36 -7.00 5.04
N ALA A 310 30.05 -5.95 5.52
CA ALA A 310 31.33 -6.09 6.19
C ALA A 310 31.21 -6.57 7.65
N LEU A 311 30.21 -6.06 8.37
CA LEU A 311 30.03 -6.31 9.81
C LEU A 311 29.24 -7.60 10.07
N GLN A 312 28.37 -8.02 9.15
CA GLN A 312 27.55 -9.24 9.27
C GLN A 312 26.71 -9.28 10.57
N LEU A 313 26.26 -8.10 11.03
CA LEU A 313 25.38 -7.98 12.18
C LEU A 313 23.94 -8.37 11.80
N PRO A 314 23.13 -8.85 12.76
CA PRO A 314 21.68 -8.89 12.60
C PRO A 314 21.14 -7.50 12.20
N LEU A 315 20.15 -7.45 11.31
CA LEU A 315 19.67 -6.18 10.77
C LEU A 315 19.21 -5.20 11.86
N MET A 316 18.53 -5.66 12.90
CA MET A 316 18.07 -4.78 13.98
C MET A 316 19.24 -4.17 14.77
N GLU A 317 20.32 -4.92 15.00
CA GLU A 317 21.54 -4.40 15.61
C GLU A 317 22.23 -3.39 14.69
N PHE A 318 22.31 -3.70 13.38
CA PHE A 318 22.84 -2.77 12.39
C PHE A 318 22.04 -1.45 12.33
N LEU A 319 20.71 -1.54 12.34
CA LEU A 319 19.84 -0.35 12.28
C LEU A 319 20.04 0.57 13.48
N ARG A 320 20.11 -0.02 14.69
CA ARG A 320 20.33 0.71 15.94
C ARG A 320 21.73 1.30 16.05
N ASP A 321 22.76 0.52 15.72
CA ASP A 321 24.14 0.87 16.08
C ASP A 321 24.89 1.58 14.94
N ILE A 322 24.53 1.33 13.68
CA ILE A 322 25.25 1.87 12.52
C ILE A 322 24.38 2.84 11.72
N TRP A 323 23.21 2.39 11.27
CA TRP A 323 22.33 3.21 10.43
C TRP A 323 21.86 4.46 11.18
N TYR A 324 21.37 4.32 12.42
CA TYR A 324 20.91 5.44 13.24
C TYR A 324 21.99 6.51 13.40
N HIS A 325 23.20 6.13 13.80
CA HIS A 325 24.31 7.08 13.95
C HIS A 325 24.71 7.73 12.63
N GLY A 326 24.68 6.98 11.52
CA GLY A 326 24.90 7.54 10.19
C GLY A 326 23.86 8.59 9.81
N MET A 327 22.58 8.32 10.07
CA MET A 327 21.49 9.27 9.82
C MET A 327 21.56 10.49 10.74
N MET A 328 21.87 10.30 12.03
CA MET A 328 22.08 11.40 12.98
C MET A 328 23.22 12.30 12.54
N LYS A 329 24.34 11.71 12.12
CA LYS A 329 25.48 12.45 11.59
C LYS A 329 25.09 13.24 10.34
N PHE A 330 24.40 12.60 9.39
CA PHE A 330 23.91 13.25 8.18
C PHE A 330 23.07 14.49 8.51
N HIS A 331 22.07 14.36 9.38
CA HIS A 331 21.22 15.50 9.78
C HIS A 331 22.01 16.59 10.49
N SER A 332 22.95 16.23 11.38
CA SER A 332 23.82 17.22 12.06
C SER A 332 24.74 18.00 11.12
N GLU A 333 25.15 17.41 9.99
CA GLU A 333 26.00 18.05 8.98
C GLU A 333 25.17 18.89 8.00
N CYS A 334 23.92 18.50 7.73
CA CYS A 334 22.99 19.23 6.88
C CYS A 334 22.35 20.45 7.58
N ASP A 335 22.13 20.38 8.89
CA ASP A 335 21.59 21.48 9.72
C ASP A 335 22.60 22.60 10.01
N ALA A 336 23.83 22.49 9.47
CA ALA A 336 24.75 23.62 9.46
C ALA A 336 24.27 24.66 8.44
N PHE A 337 23.23 25.42 8.80
CA PHE A 337 22.86 26.68 8.18
C PHE A 337 24.14 27.49 7.97
N ASP A 338 24.56 27.64 6.72
CA ASP A 338 25.75 28.40 6.42
C ASP A 338 25.47 29.88 6.80
N GLU A 339 26.41 30.50 7.51
CA GLU A 339 26.28 31.86 8.02
C GLU A 339 26.14 32.90 6.87
N GLU A 340 26.65 32.58 5.68
CA GLU A 340 26.53 33.34 4.43
C GLU A 340 25.09 33.36 3.90
N HIS A 341 24.36 32.25 3.98
CA HIS A 341 22.94 32.14 3.62
C HIS A 341 22.04 32.99 4.53
N HIS A 342 22.32 33.04 5.84
CA HIS A 342 21.63 33.94 6.76
C HIS A 342 21.88 35.42 6.42
N ILE A 343 23.13 35.75 6.06
CA ILE A 343 23.50 37.11 5.64
C ILE A 343 22.77 37.48 4.34
N GLU A 344 22.66 36.56 3.38
CA GLU A 344 22.02 36.81 2.09
C GLU A 344 20.49 36.89 2.19
N ALA A 345 19.84 35.97 2.93
CA ALA A 345 18.41 36.03 3.21
C ALA A 345 18.03 37.31 3.99
N GLY A 346 18.86 37.69 4.96
CA GLY A 346 18.71 38.96 5.69
C GLY A 346 18.83 40.19 4.78
N ARG A 347 19.70 40.17 3.76
CA ARG A 347 19.79 41.25 2.75
C ARG A 347 18.53 41.34 1.89
N LEU A 348 17.81 40.25 1.71
CA LEU A 348 16.53 40.21 0.99
C LEU A 348 15.33 40.59 1.89
N GLY A 349 15.56 40.91 3.16
CA GLY A 349 14.51 41.23 4.13
C GLY A 349 13.74 40.01 4.62
N ILE A 350 14.28 38.81 4.39
CA ILE A 350 13.72 37.54 4.85
C ILE A 350 14.38 37.20 6.19
N SER A 351 13.57 37.10 7.24
CA SER A 351 14.00 36.58 8.53
C SER A 351 13.83 35.06 8.50
N LEU A 352 14.94 34.33 8.45
CA LEU A 352 14.93 32.88 8.64
C LEU A 352 14.94 32.60 10.14
N GLU A 353 13.87 32.01 10.66
CA GLU A 353 13.90 31.38 11.98
C GLU A 353 14.75 30.11 11.85
N VAL A 354 15.64 29.88 12.80
CA VAL A 354 16.37 28.61 12.90
C VAL A 354 15.33 27.57 13.31
N ASP A 355 14.77 26.91 12.30
CA ASP A 355 14.03 25.68 12.50
C ASP A 355 15.12 24.63 12.65
N ASP A 356 15.44 24.26 13.90
CA ASP A 356 16.22 23.05 14.16
C ASP A 356 15.42 21.92 13.51
N GLY A 357 15.80 21.53 12.28
CA GLY A 357 15.03 20.60 11.48
C GLY A 357 14.78 19.35 12.32
N PRO A 358 13.52 19.04 12.68
CA PRO A 358 13.29 17.93 13.58
C PRO A 358 13.79 16.66 12.91
N ILE A 359 14.75 15.98 13.56
CA ILE A 359 15.26 14.67 13.13
C ILE A 359 14.05 13.84 12.68
N PRO A 360 14.02 13.30 11.45
CA PRO A 360 12.84 12.62 10.95
C PRO A 360 12.40 11.51 11.90
N LEU A 361 11.10 11.40 12.15
CA LEU A 361 10.55 10.50 13.17
C LEU A 361 11.03 9.05 12.98
N ILE A 362 11.21 8.58 11.74
CA ILE A 362 11.78 7.26 11.48
C ILE A 362 13.15 7.02 12.10
N VAL A 363 14.01 8.04 12.06
CA VAL A 363 15.36 7.98 12.64
C VAL A 363 15.23 7.89 14.16
N GLN A 364 14.35 8.69 14.76
CA GLN A 364 14.09 8.67 16.19
C GLN A 364 13.56 7.30 16.65
N LEU A 365 12.62 6.69 15.91
CA LEU A 365 11.99 5.41 16.28
C LEU A 365 12.95 4.23 16.35
N LEU A 366 14.04 4.27 15.57
CA LEU A 366 15.03 3.21 15.51
C LEU A 366 16.26 3.46 16.39
N GLY A 367 16.33 4.62 17.04
CA GLY A 367 17.41 4.94 17.97
C GLY A 367 17.43 4.05 19.22
N PRO A 368 18.54 4.11 19.99
CA PRO A 368 18.55 3.60 21.35
C PRO A 368 17.44 4.32 22.12
N GLY A 369 16.46 3.56 22.61
CA GLY A 369 15.24 4.13 23.18
C GLY A 369 15.55 5.05 24.37
N LEU A 370 14.64 5.98 24.66
CA LEU A 370 14.73 6.91 25.80
C LEU A 370 14.94 6.24 27.18
N GLN A 371 14.87 4.90 27.27
CA GLN A 371 15.06 4.13 28.50
C GLN A 371 16.49 4.13 29.05
N GLU A 372 17.52 4.48 28.27
CA GLU A 372 18.89 4.57 28.80
C GLU A 372 19.17 5.88 29.58
N LEU A 373 18.22 6.83 29.61
CA LEU A 373 18.39 8.10 30.30
C LEU A 373 17.74 8.16 31.70
N ASP A 374 16.92 7.17 32.08
CA ASP A 374 16.16 7.19 33.35
C ASP A 374 16.73 6.23 34.41
N THR A 375 17.67 5.35 34.06
CA THR A 375 18.20 4.35 35.02
C THR A 375 19.45 4.81 35.79
N THR A 376 19.90 6.06 35.63
CA THR A 376 21.11 6.57 36.33
C THR A 376 20.83 7.58 37.45
N ASP A 377 19.60 8.08 37.59
CA ASP A 377 19.32 9.17 38.54
C ASP A 377 18.59 8.72 39.82
N GLU A 378 18.19 7.44 39.95
CA GLU A 378 17.52 6.93 41.17
C GLU A 378 18.47 6.25 42.19
N GLU A 379 19.77 6.11 41.94
CA GLU A 379 20.73 5.49 42.89
C GLU A 379 21.49 6.48 43.80
N GLU A 380 21.29 7.81 43.69
CA GLU A 380 22.00 8.79 44.55
C GLU A 380 21.19 9.37 45.73
N GLU A 381 19.92 8.99 45.94
CA GLU A 381 19.11 9.49 47.08
C GLU A 381 18.97 8.52 48.29
N GLU A 382 19.76 7.45 48.36
CA GLU A 382 19.84 6.57 49.55
C GLU A 382 21.15 6.69 50.36
N GLU A 383 21.83 7.84 50.38
CA GLU A 383 22.85 8.12 51.40
C GLU A 383 22.88 9.61 51.82
N GLU A 384 21.95 10.06 52.68
CA GLU A 384 22.19 11.14 53.65
C GLU A 384 21.31 11.08 54.91
#